data_AF-X1IQ22-F1
#
_entry.id   AF-X1IQ22-F1
#
_cell.length_a   1.000
_cell.length_b   1.000
_cell.length_c   1.000
_cell.angle_alpha   90.00
_cell.angle_beta   90.00
_cell.angle_gamma   90.00
#
_symmetry.space_group_name_H-M   'P 1'
#
loop_
_entity.id
_entity.type
_entity.pdbx_description
1 polymer ?
#
loop_
_entity_poly.entity_id
_entity_poly.type
_entity_poly.pdbx_seq_one_letter_code
_entity_poly.pdbx_strand_id
1 'polypeptide(L)'
;MRYIGIIILLILSLTLLLLTGCMINTVTPEPAEEPGTVYPQQWATGAGTVGDPWAGDCIDDAIAAASAGDTIYLRAGYYQLSGKSVINKNNLTIMGAG
;
A
#
# COMPACT_ATOMS: atom_id res chain seq x y z
N MET A 1 44.78 28.91 -9.30
CA MET A 1 44.73 27.58 -8.65
C MET A 1 43.88 27.49 -7.38
N ARG A 2 43.50 28.59 -6.68
CA ARG A 2 42.80 28.52 -5.37
C ARG A 2 41.33 28.06 -5.45
N TYR A 3 40.65 28.26 -6.58
CA TYR A 3 39.23 27.94 -6.74
C TYR A 3 38.96 26.52 -7.27
N ILE A 4 39.98 25.84 -7.80
CA ILE A 4 39.85 24.50 -8.38
C ILE A 4 39.40 23.49 -7.32
N GLY A 5 39.95 23.56 -6.10
CA GLY A 5 39.56 22.67 -5.01
C GLY A 5 38.10 22.86 -4.57
N ILE A 6 37.62 24.11 -4.54
CA ILE A 6 36.23 24.43 -4.17
C ILE A 6 35.27 23.92 -5.26
N ILE A 7 35.62 24.07 -6.53
CA ILE A 7 34.82 23.59 -7.66
C ILE A 7 34.71 22.06 -7.62
N ILE A 8 35.80 21.34 -7.37
CA ILE A 8 35.79 19.88 -7.25
C ILE A 8 34.92 19.42 -6.06
N LEU A 9 35.02 20.10 -4.91
CA LEU A 9 34.21 19.79 -3.73
C LEU A 9 32.71 19.98 -3.99
N LEU A 10 32.33 21.06 -4.69
CA LEU A 10 30.93 21.34 -5.04
C LEU A 10 30.36 20.34 -6.05
N ILE A 11 31.16 19.90 -7.02
CA ILE A 11 30.74 18.86 -7.97
C ILE A 11 30.54 17.53 -7.23
N LEU A 12 31.47 17.16 -6.35
CA LEU A 12 31.38 15.92 -5.58
C LEU A 12 30.15 15.91 -4.66
N SER A 13 29.87 17.00 -3.95
CA SER A 13 28.69 17.10 -3.08
C SER A 13 27.38 17.08 -3.86
N LEU A 14 27.32 17.72 -5.04
CA LEU A 14 26.14 17.70 -5.90
C LEU A 14 25.88 16.30 -6.47
N THR A 15 26.93 15.58 -6.88
CA THR A 15 26.79 14.19 -7.34
C THR A 15 26.34 13.25 -6.22
N LEU A 16 26.79 13.47 -4.99
CA LEU A 16 26.39 12.67 -3.83
C LEU A 16 24.91 12.92 -3.43
N LEU A 17 24.45 14.18 -3.55
CA LEU A 17 23.06 14.57 -3.30
C LEU A 17 22.10 13.99 -4.37
N LEU A 18 22.52 13.98 -5.64
CA LEU A 18 21.77 13.36 -6.73
C LEU A 18 21.67 11.84 -6.57
N LEU A 19 22.68 11.17 -6.01
CA LEU A 19 22.71 9.73 -5.83
C LEU A 19 21.82 9.26 -4.66
N THR A 20 21.68 10.06 -3.61
CA THR A 20 20.81 9.77 -2.46
C THR A 20 19.35 10.21 -2.67
N GLY A 21 19.09 11.10 -3.64
CA GLY A 21 17.73 11.58 -3.97
C GLY A 21 16.90 10.64 -4.85
N CYS A 22 17.50 9.60 -5.45
CA CYS A 22 16.78 8.62 -6.26
C CYS A 22 16.26 7.47 -5.38
N MET A 23 15.47 7.79 -4.36
CA MET A 23 14.54 6.78 -3.86
C MET A 23 13.46 6.64 -4.92
N ILE A 24 13.63 5.65 -5.79
CA ILE A 24 12.55 5.13 -6.61
C ILE A 24 11.55 4.57 -5.60
N ASN A 25 10.50 5.34 -5.30
CA ASN A 25 9.29 4.79 -4.73
C ASN A 25 8.83 3.75 -5.76
N THR A 26 9.16 2.49 -5.53
CA THR A 26 8.51 1.39 -6.22
C THR A 26 7.08 1.40 -5.71
N VAL A 27 6.26 2.26 -6.29
CA VAL A 27 4.82 2.09 -6.27
C VAL A 27 4.63 0.80 -7.03
N THR A 28 4.60 -0.33 -6.31
CA THR A 28 4.12 -1.59 -6.85
C THR A 28 2.85 -1.24 -7.61
N PRO A 29 2.74 -1.51 -8.93
CA PRO A 29 1.57 -1.14 -9.68
C PRO A 29 0.37 -1.72 -8.94
N GLU A 30 -0.47 -0.82 -8.43
CA GLU A 30 -1.74 -1.19 -7.84
C GLU A 30 -2.47 -1.98 -8.92
N PRO A 31 -2.89 -3.24 -8.66
CA PRO A 31 -3.68 -3.97 -9.63
C PRO A 31 -4.85 -3.08 -10.02
N ALA A 32 -5.06 -2.89 -11.32
CA ALA A 32 -6.16 -2.07 -11.83
C ALA A 32 -7.45 -2.51 -11.15
N GLU A 33 -8.23 -1.57 -10.62
CA GLU A 33 -9.48 -1.89 -9.94
C GLU A 33 -10.43 -2.55 -10.94
N GLU A 34 -10.56 -3.87 -10.86
CA GLU A 34 -11.43 -4.64 -11.74
C GLU A 34 -12.89 -4.39 -11.34
N PRO A 35 -13.81 -4.11 -12.29
CA PRO A 35 -15.23 -3.95 -11.98
C PRO A 35 -15.78 -5.14 -11.18
N GLY A 36 -16.42 -4.86 -10.05
CA GLY A 36 -16.90 -5.90 -9.12
C GLY A 36 -15.85 -6.37 -8.10
N THR A 37 -14.71 -5.68 -8.00
CA THR A 37 -13.70 -5.91 -6.97
C THR A 37 -13.71 -4.79 -5.93
N VAL A 38 -13.78 -5.15 -4.65
CA VAL A 38 -13.74 -4.25 -3.51
C VAL A 38 -12.40 -4.40 -2.80
N TYR A 39 -11.70 -3.29 -2.58
CA TYR A 39 -10.40 -3.26 -1.92
C TYR A 39 -10.58 -2.73 -0.49
N PRO A 40 -10.40 -3.55 0.56
CA PRO A 40 -10.58 -3.12 1.96
C PRO A 40 -9.68 -1.96 2.38
N GLN A 41 -8.51 -1.85 1.76
CA GLN A 41 -7.47 -0.88 2.11
C GLN A 41 -7.93 0.56 1.93
N GLN A 42 -8.99 0.82 1.16
CA GLN A 42 -9.58 2.15 1.04
C GLN A 42 -10.20 2.65 2.37
N TRP A 43 -10.57 1.74 3.27
CA TRP A 43 -11.07 2.04 4.62
C TRP A 43 -10.04 1.76 5.72
N ALA A 44 -8.85 1.27 5.36
CA ALA A 44 -7.83 0.94 6.34
C ALA A 44 -7.14 2.20 6.90
N THR A 45 -6.73 2.08 8.16
CA THR A 45 -5.74 2.98 8.78
C THR A 45 -4.40 2.25 8.87
N GLY A 46 -3.29 2.97 8.78
CA GLY A 46 -1.94 2.39 8.77
C GLY A 46 -1.44 1.94 7.38
N ALA A 47 -0.17 1.58 7.29
CA ALA A 47 0.55 1.32 6.04
C ALA A 47 0.52 -0.16 5.57
N GLY A 48 -0.09 -1.07 6.33
CA GLY A 48 -0.13 -2.51 5.99
C GLY A 48 1.19 -3.25 6.28
N THR A 49 2.06 -2.69 7.12
CA THR A 49 3.33 -3.28 7.54
C THR A 49 3.24 -3.97 8.90
N VAL A 50 4.25 -4.74 9.31
CA VAL A 50 4.26 -5.40 10.64
C VAL A 50 4.10 -4.39 11.78
N GLY A 51 4.78 -3.25 11.69
CA GLY A 51 4.78 -2.21 12.73
C GLY A 51 3.64 -1.20 12.61
N ASP A 52 2.94 -1.21 11.48
CA ASP A 52 1.81 -0.33 11.17
C ASP A 52 0.82 -1.08 10.26
N PRO A 53 0.07 -2.05 10.80
CA PRO A 53 -0.84 -2.88 10.04
C PRO A 53 -2.07 -2.10 9.58
N TRP A 54 -2.76 -2.61 8.56
CA TRP A 54 -4.08 -2.11 8.17
C TRP A 54 -5.11 -2.41 9.27
N ALA A 55 -5.43 -1.37 10.04
CA ALA A 55 -6.36 -1.40 11.16
C ALA A 55 -7.68 -0.67 10.83
N GLY A 56 -8.64 -0.71 11.76
CA GLY A 56 -9.94 -0.05 11.62
C GLY A 56 -11.02 -0.94 11.00
N ASP A 57 -10.89 -2.27 11.14
CA ASP A 57 -11.89 -3.24 10.67
C ASP A 57 -12.26 -3.09 9.19
N CYS A 58 -11.28 -2.67 8.38
CA CYS A 58 -11.44 -2.38 6.96
C CYS A 58 -12.02 -3.55 6.12
N ILE A 59 -11.85 -4.79 6.58
CA ILE A 59 -12.46 -5.98 5.96
C ILE A 59 -13.98 -5.99 6.18
N ASP A 60 -14.47 -5.57 7.33
CA ASP A 60 -15.90 -5.50 7.61
C ASP A 60 -16.56 -4.38 6.80
N ASP A 61 -15.88 -3.24 6.65
CA ASP A 61 -16.33 -2.15 5.77
C ASP A 61 -16.41 -2.62 4.31
N ALA A 62 -15.42 -3.39 3.85
CA ALA A 62 -15.44 -3.98 2.51
C ALA A 62 -16.60 -4.97 2.32
N ILE A 63 -16.88 -5.82 3.33
CA ILE A 63 -18.04 -6.72 3.29
C ILE A 63 -19.34 -5.91 3.24
N ALA A 64 -19.44 -4.83 4.01
CA ALA A 64 -20.60 -3.96 4.01
C ALA A 64 -20.82 -3.29 2.65
N ALA A 65 -19.75 -2.80 2.03
CA ALA A 65 -19.76 -2.15 0.71
C ALA A 65 -19.97 -3.13 -0.45
N ALA A 66 -19.55 -4.40 -0.30
CA ALA A 66 -19.68 -5.40 -1.35
C ALA A 66 -21.14 -5.78 -1.65
N SER A 67 -21.44 -5.95 -2.94
CA SER A 67 -22.68 -6.49 -3.45
C SER A 67 -22.61 -8.02 -3.60
N ALA A 68 -23.75 -8.65 -3.86
CA ALA A 68 -23.79 -10.09 -4.09
C ALA A 68 -23.03 -10.46 -5.38
N GLY A 69 -22.09 -11.39 -5.29
CA GLY A 69 -21.22 -11.78 -6.41
C GLY A 69 -19.89 -11.02 -6.49
N ASP A 70 -19.67 -10.00 -5.65
CA ASP A 70 -18.43 -9.23 -5.67
C ASP A 70 -17.23 -10.02 -5.13
N THR A 71 -16.04 -9.55 -5.49
CA THR A 71 -14.76 -10.07 -4.99
C THR A 71 -14.11 -9.05 -4.08
N ILE A 72 -13.79 -9.43 -2.84
CA ILE A 72 -12.94 -8.64 -1.95
C ILE A 72 -11.50 -9.06 -2.16
N TYR A 73 -10.63 -8.13 -2.55
CA TYR A 73 -9.23 -8.39 -2.79
C TYR A 73 -8.33 -7.84 -1.67
N LEU A 74 -7.66 -8.75 -0.96
CA LEU A 74 -6.71 -8.45 0.09
C LEU A 74 -5.30 -8.35 -0.51
N ARG A 75 -4.78 -7.13 -0.64
CA ARG A 75 -3.38 -6.85 -0.97
C ARG A 75 -2.45 -7.51 0.06
N ALA A 76 -1.23 -7.81 -0.37
CA ALA A 76 -0.22 -8.36 0.52
C ALA A 76 0.12 -7.34 1.61
N GLY A 77 -0.01 -7.75 2.87
CA GLY A 77 0.19 -6.87 4.01
C GLY A 77 -0.34 -7.48 5.30
N TYR A 78 -0.18 -6.72 6.38
CA TYR A 78 -0.66 -7.09 7.71
C TYR A 78 -2.01 -6.45 7.95
N TYR A 79 -2.99 -7.26 8.36
CA TYR A 79 -4.33 -6.82 8.71
C TYR A 79 -4.54 -7.00 10.20
N GLN A 80 -4.97 -5.94 10.87
CA GLN A 80 -5.38 -6.00 12.25
C GLN A 80 -6.90 -6.17 12.32
N LEU A 81 -7.33 -7.29 12.88
CA LEU A 81 -8.73 -7.57 13.14
C LEU A 81 -9.04 -7.31 14.61
N SER A 82 -10.03 -6.46 14.88
CA SER A 82 -10.47 -6.19 16.26
C SER A 82 -11.33 -7.33 16.83
N GLY A 83 -11.79 -8.25 15.97
CA GLY A 83 -12.62 -9.37 16.35
C GLY A 83 -12.96 -10.30 15.18
N LYS A 84 -14.10 -10.99 15.30
CA LYS A 84 -14.60 -11.89 14.27
C LYS A 84 -15.39 -11.11 13.21
N SER A 85 -14.91 -11.13 11.97
CA SER A 85 -15.67 -10.65 10.82
C SER A 85 -16.83 -11.59 10.46
N VAL A 86 -17.99 -11.02 10.13
CA VAL A 86 -19.20 -11.76 9.74
C VAL A 86 -19.45 -11.58 8.25
N ILE A 87 -19.35 -12.66 7.50
CA ILE A 87 -19.66 -12.67 6.07
C ILE A 87 -21.15 -12.99 5.89
N ASN A 88 -21.93 -11.97 5.49
CA ASN A 88 -23.39 -12.07 5.32
C ASN A 88 -23.87 -11.71 3.91
N LYS A 89 -22.98 -11.69 2.93
CA LYS A 89 -23.28 -11.39 1.52
C LYS A 89 -23.38 -12.68 0.71
N ASN A 90 -24.34 -12.72 -0.21
CA ASN A 90 -24.54 -13.88 -1.09
C ASN A 90 -23.43 -13.94 -2.14
N ASN A 91 -22.82 -15.11 -2.32
CA ASN A 91 -21.82 -15.35 -3.37
C ASN A 91 -20.61 -14.39 -3.33
N LEU A 92 -20.17 -13.99 -2.14
CA LEU A 92 -19.00 -13.15 -1.96
C LEU A 92 -17.71 -13.98 -2.10
N THR A 93 -16.75 -13.50 -2.89
CA THR A 93 -15.41 -14.09 -2.98
C THR A 93 -14.43 -13.25 -2.19
N ILE A 94 -13.54 -13.87 -1.40
CA ILE A 94 -12.44 -13.16 -0.74
C ILE A 94 -11.13 -13.79 -1.20
N MET A 95 -10.25 -12.98 -1.78
CA MET A 95 -8.99 -13.42 -2.36
C MET A 95 -7.82 -12.63 -1.78
N GLY A 96 -6.75 -13.32 -1.39
CA GLY A 96 -5.50 -12.70 -0.98
C GLY A 96 -4.48 -12.65 -2.10
N ALA A 97 -3.65 -11.60 -2.11
CA ALA A 97 -2.37 -11.58 -2.80
C ALA A 97 -1.45 -12.57 -2.07
N GLY A 98 -1.23 -13.74 -2.67
CA GLY A 98 -0.49 -14.86 -2.09
C GLY A 98 0.92 -14.51 -1.65
#